data_AF-X1GCY7-F1
#
_entry.id   AF-X1GCY7-F1
#
_cell.length_a   1.000
_cell.length_b   1.000
_cell.length_c   1.000
_cell.angle_alpha   90.00
_cell.angle_beta   90.00
_cell.angle_gamma   90.00
#
_symmetry.space_group_name_H-M   'P 1'
#
loop_
_entity.id
_entity.type
_entity.pdbx_description
1 polymer ?
#
loop_
_entity_poly.entity_id
_entity_poly.type
_entity_poly.pdbx_seq_one_letter_code
_entity_poly.pdbx_strand_id
1 'polypeptide(L)'
;MKSKIVLIGAGSTSFGPSTLLDLFQSEFLDGSTVVLHDIDKEHLNIIYELITSENKIHNDKFIIEQTTNRRNALRDADFIISSIEVGDRFKLWRKDYEIPRKYGSTQILGECGGPGGTLHAFRIIPPIVDIVKDVEDLCPNALFINFSNPMARVCLAIKRSAPNLKVIGLCHQIGAMMFHLPQILNTNFGNLKIKPYGLNHFGFLMGIDEISSGIDL
;
A
#
# COMPACT_ATOMS: atom_id res chain seq x y z
N MET A 1 -15.50 14.67 -11.44
CA MET A 1 -14.27 14.82 -12.25
C MET A 1 -13.78 13.41 -12.51
N LYS A 2 -13.58 12.98 -13.76
CA LYS A 2 -13.14 11.61 -14.04
C LYS A 2 -11.64 11.53 -13.77
N SER A 3 -11.23 10.68 -12.83
CA SER A 3 -9.82 10.55 -12.46
C SER A 3 -9.17 9.39 -13.21
N LYS A 4 -7.86 9.45 -13.42
CA LYS A 4 -7.06 8.30 -13.84
C LYS A 4 -6.30 7.73 -12.65
N ILE A 5 -6.64 6.50 -12.30
CA ILE A 5 -6.11 5.76 -11.14
C ILE A 5 -5.23 4.64 -11.67
N VAL A 6 -3.95 4.62 -11.29
CA VAL A 6 -2.98 3.62 -11.73
C VAL A 6 -2.61 2.72 -10.56
N LEU A 7 -2.72 1.40 -10.75
CA LEU A 7 -2.27 0.42 -9.77
C LEU A 7 -0.98 -0.24 -10.28
N ILE A 8 0.13 0.01 -9.58
CA ILE A 8 1.43 -0.58 -9.88
C ILE A 8 1.65 -1.79 -8.97
N GLY A 9 1.93 -2.94 -9.57
CA GLY A 9 1.94 -4.23 -8.88
C GLY A 9 0.55 -4.86 -8.81
N ALA A 10 -0.29 -4.59 -9.82
CA ALA A 10 -1.69 -5.02 -9.83
C ALA A 10 -1.84 -6.55 -9.89
N GLY A 11 -0.82 -7.29 -10.37
CA GLY A 11 -0.79 -8.75 -10.37
C GLY A 11 -0.68 -9.37 -8.97
N SER A 12 -0.45 -8.56 -7.93
CA SER A 12 -0.43 -9.02 -6.55
C SER A 12 -1.78 -9.57 -6.12
N THR A 13 -1.87 -10.88 -5.91
CA THR A 13 -3.10 -11.53 -5.40
C THR A 13 -3.47 -11.12 -3.99
N SER A 14 -2.51 -10.64 -3.19
CA SER A 14 -2.75 -10.21 -1.81
C SER A 14 -3.31 -8.81 -1.69
N PHE A 15 -3.02 -7.92 -2.64
CA PHE A 15 -3.40 -6.51 -2.55
C PHE A 15 -4.36 -6.07 -3.68
N GLY A 16 -4.10 -6.53 -4.91
CA GLY A 16 -4.82 -6.14 -6.12
C GLY A 16 -6.34 -6.29 -5.98
N PRO A 17 -6.88 -7.50 -5.74
CA PRO A 17 -8.32 -7.71 -5.69
C PRO A 17 -9.03 -6.87 -4.63
N SER A 18 -8.61 -6.94 -3.37
CA SER A 18 -9.30 -6.24 -2.27
C SER A 18 -9.36 -4.72 -2.47
N THR A 19 -8.24 -4.09 -2.87
CA THR A 19 -8.19 -2.64 -3.09
C THR A 19 -9.03 -2.23 -4.29
N LEU A 20 -9.05 -3.04 -5.35
CA LEU A 20 -9.86 -2.78 -6.54
C LEU A 20 -11.35 -2.94 -6.25
N LEU A 21 -11.73 -3.92 -5.42
CA LEU A 21 -13.11 -4.12 -4.97
C LEU A 21 -13.61 -2.95 -4.11
N ASP A 22 -12.75 -2.36 -3.27
CA ASP A 22 -13.11 -1.19 -2.47
C ASP A 22 -13.44 0.05 -3.33
N LEU A 23 -12.85 0.17 -4.54
CA LEU A 23 -13.18 1.28 -5.46
C LEU A 23 -14.67 1.26 -5.86
N PHE A 24 -15.25 0.08 -6.02
CA PHE A 24 -16.67 -0.07 -6.38
C PHE A 24 -17.62 0.46 -5.31
N GLN A 25 -17.17 0.59 -4.06
CA GLN A 25 -17.96 1.17 -2.97
C GLN A 25 -18.06 2.70 -3.05
N SER A 26 -17.24 3.36 -3.86
CA SER A 26 -17.25 4.82 -3.99
C SER A 26 -18.11 5.28 -5.16
N GLU A 27 -19.12 6.12 -4.91
CA GLU A 27 -19.89 6.81 -5.97
C GLU A 27 -19.15 8.02 -6.55
N PHE A 28 -18.15 8.54 -5.83
CA PHE A 28 -17.41 9.73 -6.25
C PHE A 28 -16.45 9.46 -7.41
N LEU A 29 -16.03 8.19 -7.56
CA LEU A 29 -15.06 7.77 -8.56
C LEU A 29 -15.71 7.26 -9.85
N ASP A 30 -17.03 7.25 -9.96
CA ASP A 30 -17.78 6.74 -11.11
C ASP A 30 -17.31 7.33 -12.44
N GLY A 31 -17.12 6.46 -13.42
CA GLY A 31 -16.62 6.81 -14.75
C GLY A 31 -15.13 7.17 -14.80
N SER A 32 -14.39 6.97 -13.70
CA SER A 32 -12.92 7.06 -13.69
C SER A 32 -12.28 5.92 -14.48
N THR A 33 -11.02 6.12 -14.89
CA THR A 33 -10.21 5.08 -15.54
C THR A 33 -9.32 4.42 -14.51
N VAL A 34 -9.35 3.09 -14.46
CA VAL A 34 -8.51 2.25 -13.60
C VAL A 34 -7.53 1.50 -14.48
N VAL A 35 -6.25 1.82 -14.37
CA VAL A 35 -5.17 1.18 -15.14
C VAL A 35 -4.41 0.21 -14.26
N LEU A 36 -4.46 -1.06 -14.63
CA LEU A 36 -3.71 -2.14 -13.98
C LEU A 36 -2.34 -2.27 -14.64
N HIS A 37 -1.28 -2.13 -13.84
CA HIS A 37 0.08 -2.31 -14.29
C HIS A 37 0.82 -3.36 -13.47
N ASP A 38 1.41 -4.33 -14.16
CA ASP A 38 2.37 -5.26 -13.62
C ASP A 38 3.43 -5.65 -14.66
N ILE A 39 4.60 -6.07 -14.20
CA ILE A 39 5.64 -6.63 -15.08
C ILE A 39 5.35 -8.09 -15.43
N ASP A 40 4.58 -8.79 -14.58
CA ASP A 40 4.13 -10.15 -14.80
C ASP A 40 2.81 -10.15 -15.58
N LYS A 41 2.89 -10.45 -16.87
CA LYS A 41 1.74 -10.45 -17.77
C LYS A 41 0.70 -11.51 -17.41
N GLU A 42 1.12 -12.66 -16.90
CA GLU A 42 0.21 -13.76 -16.60
C GLU A 42 -0.65 -13.43 -15.39
N HIS A 43 -0.02 -12.97 -14.30
CA HIS A 43 -0.76 -12.51 -13.13
C HIS A 43 -1.59 -11.27 -13.42
N LEU A 44 -1.10 -10.32 -14.23
CA LEU A 44 -1.86 -9.14 -14.63
C LEU A 44 -3.16 -9.51 -15.36
N ASN A 45 -3.10 -10.46 -16.30
CA ASN A 45 -4.29 -10.91 -17.04
C ASN A 45 -5.34 -11.52 -16.11
N ILE A 46 -4.93 -12.36 -15.14
CA ILE A 46 -5.84 -12.97 -14.17
C ILE A 46 -6.60 -11.89 -13.39
N ILE A 47 -5.88 -10.88 -12.91
CA ILE A 47 -6.49 -9.79 -12.14
C ILE A 47 -7.38 -8.92 -13.04
N TYR A 48 -6.96 -8.64 -14.27
CA TYR A 48 -7.77 -7.88 -15.22
C TYR A 48 -9.09 -8.57 -15.56
N GLU A 49 -9.09 -9.89 -15.76
CA GLU A 49 -10.31 -10.67 -16.00
C GLU A 49 -11.25 -10.63 -14.78
N LEU A 50 -10.70 -10.78 -13.58
CA LEU A 50 -11.45 -10.69 -12.33
C LEU A 50 -12.13 -9.31 -12.19
N ILE A 51 -11.36 -8.23 -12.32
CA ILE A 51 -11.87 -6.87 -12.15
C ILE A 51 -12.84 -6.46 -13.25
N THR A 52 -12.58 -6.87 -14.49
CA THR A 52 -13.51 -6.64 -15.60
C THR A 52 -14.83 -7.39 -15.38
N SER A 53 -14.78 -8.60 -14.83
CA SER A 53 -15.98 -9.37 -14.51
C SER A 53 -16.78 -8.72 -13.39
N GLU A 54 -16.10 -8.24 -12.33
CA GLU A 54 -16.74 -7.47 -11.27
C GLU A 54 -17.34 -6.17 -11.80
N ASN A 55 -16.63 -5.43 -12.66
CA ASN A 55 -17.09 -4.15 -13.21
C ASN A 55 -18.43 -4.29 -13.95
N LYS A 56 -18.66 -5.41 -14.65
CA LYS A 56 -19.93 -5.71 -15.30
C LYS A 56 -21.09 -5.90 -14.31
N ILE A 57 -20.82 -6.50 -13.15
CA ILE A 57 -21.81 -6.65 -12.07
C ILE A 57 -22.24 -5.27 -11.55
N HIS A 58 -21.31 -4.30 -11.56
CA HIS A 58 -21.55 -2.90 -11.18
C HIS A 58 -21.89 -1.98 -12.37
N ASN A 59 -22.45 -2.53 -13.46
CA ASN A 59 -22.90 -1.76 -14.65
C ASN A 59 -21.79 -0.94 -15.34
N ASP A 60 -20.61 -1.53 -15.49
CA ASP A 60 -19.44 -0.91 -16.14
C ASP A 60 -19.05 0.44 -15.53
N LYS A 61 -19.09 0.50 -14.20
CA LYS A 61 -18.82 1.68 -13.37
C LYS A 61 -17.51 2.41 -13.71
N PHE A 62 -16.46 1.66 -14.08
CA PHE A 62 -15.15 2.17 -14.43
C PHE A 62 -14.73 1.80 -15.86
N ILE A 63 -13.80 2.58 -16.42
CA ILE A 63 -13.05 2.17 -17.62
C ILE A 63 -11.82 1.40 -17.13
N ILE A 64 -11.76 0.08 -17.38
CA ILE A 64 -10.65 -0.77 -16.95
C ILE A 64 -9.65 -0.95 -18.09
N GLU A 65 -8.38 -0.63 -17.83
CA GLU A 65 -7.27 -0.85 -18.75
C GLU A 65 -6.18 -1.69 -18.09
N GLN A 66 -5.36 -2.37 -18.88
CA GLN A 66 -4.16 -3.04 -18.38
C GLN A 66 -2.96 -2.83 -19.29
N THR A 67 -1.75 -2.78 -18.73
CA THR A 67 -0.52 -2.74 -19.51
C THR A 67 0.69 -3.20 -18.71
N THR A 68 1.66 -3.79 -19.39
CA THR A 68 2.99 -4.08 -18.81
C THR A 68 3.99 -2.94 -19.04
N ASN A 69 3.57 -1.87 -19.72
CA ASN A 69 4.39 -0.68 -19.93
C ASN A 69 4.06 0.39 -18.90
N ARG A 70 4.94 0.53 -17.89
CA ARG A 70 4.78 1.49 -16.79
C ARG A 70 4.54 2.93 -17.25
N ARG A 71 5.31 3.40 -18.22
CA ARG A 71 5.21 4.80 -18.69
C ARG A 71 3.88 5.07 -19.39
N ASN A 72 3.35 4.09 -20.12
CA ASN A 72 2.00 4.19 -20.69
C ASN A 72 0.92 4.23 -19.59
N ALA A 73 1.07 3.41 -18.55
CA ALA A 73 0.14 3.42 -17.42
C ALA A 73 0.10 4.78 -16.71
N LEU A 74 1.28 5.34 -16.42
CA LEU A 74 1.46 6.55 -15.62
C LEU A 74 1.05 7.86 -16.29
N ARG A 75 1.02 7.90 -17.63
CA ARG A 75 0.73 9.13 -18.37
C ARG A 75 -0.61 9.74 -17.94
N ASP A 76 -0.60 11.01 -17.52
CA ASP A 76 -1.78 11.76 -17.08
C ASP A 76 -2.52 11.13 -15.88
N ALA A 77 -1.83 10.35 -15.04
CA ALA A 77 -2.41 9.80 -13.82
C ALA A 77 -2.70 10.88 -12.77
N ASP A 78 -3.82 10.75 -12.05
CA ASP A 78 -4.18 11.60 -10.90
C ASP A 78 -3.81 10.92 -9.58
N PHE A 79 -3.97 9.59 -9.52
CA PHE A 79 -3.70 8.77 -8.35
C PHE A 79 -2.88 7.55 -8.76
N ILE A 80 -1.87 7.23 -7.95
CA ILE A 80 -1.01 6.07 -8.18
C ILE A 80 -0.98 5.27 -6.89
N ILE A 81 -1.43 4.02 -6.95
CA ILE A 81 -1.39 3.08 -5.84
C ILE A 81 -0.28 2.07 -6.14
N SER A 82 0.79 2.09 -5.36
CA SER A 82 1.95 1.23 -5.54
C SER A 82 2.01 0.15 -4.47
N SER A 83 1.95 -1.10 -4.90
CA SER A 83 2.10 -2.28 -4.06
C SER A 83 2.92 -3.34 -4.80
N ILE A 84 4.21 -3.05 -5.01
CA ILE A 84 5.15 -3.98 -5.65
C ILE A 84 5.89 -4.82 -4.62
N GLU A 85 6.41 -5.95 -5.09
CA GLU A 85 7.42 -6.77 -4.42
C GLU A 85 8.44 -7.23 -5.46
N VAL A 86 9.70 -7.45 -5.05
CA VAL A 86 10.78 -7.81 -5.97
C VAL A 86 11.14 -9.28 -5.82
N GLY A 87 10.99 -10.05 -6.90
CA GLY A 87 11.36 -11.46 -6.97
C GLY A 87 10.39 -12.38 -6.24
N ASP A 88 10.84 -13.60 -5.92
CA ASP A 88 10.05 -14.56 -5.16
C ASP A 88 9.96 -14.11 -3.69
N ARG A 89 8.83 -13.49 -3.34
CA ARG A 89 8.54 -12.94 -2.02
C ARG A 89 8.85 -13.92 -0.90
N PHE A 90 8.32 -15.14 -0.97
CA PHE A 90 8.43 -16.10 0.13
C PHE A 90 9.85 -16.64 0.28
N LYS A 91 10.54 -16.87 -0.84
CA LYS A 91 11.95 -17.29 -0.83
C LYS A 91 12.86 -16.21 -0.28
N LEU A 92 12.64 -14.95 -0.66
CA LEU A 92 13.45 -13.82 -0.20
C LEU A 92 13.15 -13.50 1.27
N TRP A 93 11.88 -13.50 1.65
CA TRP A 93 11.46 -13.29 3.03
C TRP A 93 12.03 -14.35 3.99
N ARG A 94 12.07 -15.62 3.55
CA ARG A 94 12.78 -16.67 4.30
C ARG A 94 14.25 -16.35 4.49
N LYS A 95 14.94 -15.86 3.45
CA LYS A 95 16.36 -15.46 3.55
C LYS A 95 16.56 -14.26 4.48
N ASP A 96 15.66 -13.27 4.44
CA ASP A 96 15.69 -12.10 5.32
C ASP A 96 15.56 -12.49 6.79
N TYR A 97 14.95 -13.63 7.08
CA TYR A 97 14.86 -14.21 8.41
C TYR A 97 16.06 -15.11 8.75
N GLU A 98 16.38 -16.09 7.90
CA GLU A 98 17.39 -17.11 8.19
C GLU A 98 18.81 -16.57 8.21
N ILE A 99 19.15 -15.64 7.30
CA ILE A 99 20.51 -15.11 7.20
C ILE A 99 20.88 -14.33 8.47
N PRO A 100 20.13 -13.31 8.92
CA PRO A 100 20.46 -12.58 10.14
C PRO A 100 20.50 -13.48 11.38
N ARG A 101 19.64 -14.50 11.44
CA ARG A 101 19.60 -15.45 12.56
C ARG A 101 20.90 -16.25 12.70
N LYS A 102 21.56 -16.61 11.59
CA LYS A 102 22.90 -17.25 11.62
C LYS A 102 23.97 -16.37 12.27
N TYR A 103 23.77 -15.06 12.29
CA TYR A 103 24.68 -14.07 12.87
C TYR A 103 24.19 -13.50 14.21
N GLY A 104 23.24 -14.17 14.88
CA GLY A 104 22.80 -13.81 16.23
C GLY A 104 21.60 -12.89 16.32
N SER A 105 20.95 -12.53 15.20
CA SER A 105 19.67 -11.81 15.25
C SER A 105 18.59 -12.69 15.88
N THR A 106 17.88 -12.16 16.87
CA THR A 106 16.75 -12.82 17.55
C THR A 106 15.39 -12.37 17.03
N GLN A 107 15.36 -11.48 16.03
CA GLN A 107 14.12 -10.97 15.46
C GLN A 107 13.31 -12.10 14.80
N ILE A 108 12.04 -12.24 15.22
CA ILE A 108 11.15 -13.32 14.74
C ILE A 108 10.60 -13.01 13.34
N LEU A 109 10.17 -11.77 13.09
CA LEU A 109 9.64 -11.32 11.79
C LEU A 109 10.34 -10.03 11.36
N GLY A 110 10.93 -10.06 10.16
CA GLY A 110 11.89 -9.07 9.69
C GLY A 110 11.38 -8.05 8.67
N GLU A 111 10.15 -8.14 8.16
CA GLU A 111 9.78 -7.41 6.92
C GLU A 111 10.00 -5.89 7.00
N CYS A 112 9.58 -5.24 8.09
CA CYS A 112 9.65 -3.78 8.20
C CYS A 112 10.85 -3.24 9.01
N GLY A 113 11.54 -4.08 9.78
CA GLY A 113 12.53 -3.67 10.78
C GLY A 113 13.73 -4.59 10.87
N GLY A 114 14.78 -4.14 11.56
CA GLY A 114 15.99 -4.94 11.79
C GLY A 114 16.76 -5.30 10.50
N PRO A 115 17.62 -6.34 10.55
CA PRO A 115 18.48 -6.69 9.43
C PRO A 115 17.69 -7.22 8.22
N GLY A 116 16.67 -8.06 8.45
CA GLY A 116 15.82 -8.59 7.38
C GLY A 116 15.13 -7.49 6.60
N GLY A 117 14.54 -6.51 7.29
CA GLY A 117 13.86 -5.39 6.65
C GLY A 117 14.82 -4.43 5.97
N THR A 118 16.08 -4.41 6.39
CA THR A 118 17.14 -3.67 5.69
C THR A 118 17.50 -4.36 4.37
N LEU A 119 17.66 -5.68 4.37
CA LEU A 119 17.87 -6.46 3.15
C LEU A 119 16.70 -6.32 2.18
N HIS A 120 15.46 -6.31 2.69
CA HIS A 120 14.26 -6.05 1.91
C HIS A 120 14.27 -4.65 1.31
N ALA A 121 14.57 -3.62 2.12
CA ALA A 121 14.68 -2.24 1.66
C ALA A 121 15.67 -2.10 0.49
N PHE A 122 16.83 -2.74 0.56
CA PHE A 122 17.84 -2.68 -0.51
C PHE A 122 17.37 -3.28 -1.83
N ARG A 123 16.46 -4.25 -1.80
CA ARG A 123 15.90 -4.83 -3.03
C ARG A 123 14.79 -3.97 -3.62
N ILE A 124 13.93 -3.40 -2.77
CA ILE A 124 12.69 -2.74 -3.22
C ILE A 124 12.81 -1.23 -3.45
N ILE A 125 13.73 -0.54 -2.76
CA ILE A 125 13.91 0.90 -2.94
C ILE A 125 14.33 1.26 -4.37
N PRO A 126 15.30 0.59 -5.02
CA PRO A 126 15.71 0.95 -6.37
C PRO A 126 14.57 0.98 -7.41
N PRO A 127 13.74 -0.08 -7.57
CA PRO A 127 12.64 -0.02 -8.53
C PRO A 127 11.56 1.01 -8.14
N ILE A 128 11.32 1.27 -6.85
CA ILE A 128 10.41 2.34 -6.42
C ILE A 128 10.94 3.71 -6.82
N VAL A 129 12.23 3.97 -6.65
CA VAL A 129 12.85 5.23 -7.07
C VAL A 129 12.73 5.40 -8.59
N ASP A 130 12.88 4.33 -9.37
CA ASP A 130 12.69 4.40 -10.82
C ASP A 130 11.23 4.66 -11.22
N ILE A 131 10.26 4.05 -10.52
CA ILE A 131 8.84 4.38 -10.67
C ILE A 131 8.61 5.86 -10.37
N VAL A 132 9.13 6.35 -9.25
CA VAL A 132 8.93 7.74 -8.80
C VAL A 132 9.50 8.76 -9.79
N LYS A 133 10.65 8.48 -10.41
CA LYS A 133 11.19 9.32 -11.49
C LYS A 133 10.26 9.38 -12.69
N ASP A 134 9.67 8.26 -13.09
CA ASP A 134 8.67 8.24 -14.17
C ASP A 134 7.42 9.05 -13.77
N VAL A 135 7.03 9.05 -12.50
CA VAL A 135 5.90 9.85 -11.99
C VAL A 135 6.20 11.35 -12.02
N GLU A 136 7.39 11.78 -11.59
CA GLU A 136 7.78 13.19 -11.67
C GLU A 136 7.82 13.71 -13.11
N ASP A 137 8.20 12.86 -14.07
CA ASP A 137 8.26 13.20 -15.49
C ASP A 137 6.86 13.23 -16.15
N LEU A 138 6.01 12.23 -15.87
CA LEU A 138 4.78 12.01 -16.62
C LEU A 138 3.52 12.57 -15.97
N CYS A 139 3.50 12.67 -14.63
CA CYS A 139 2.32 13.06 -13.87
C CYS A 139 2.71 13.67 -12.50
N PRO A 140 3.48 14.78 -12.48
CA PRO A 140 4.05 15.35 -11.25
C PRO A 140 3.01 15.82 -10.22
N ASN A 141 1.76 16.02 -10.65
CA ASN A 141 0.67 16.46 -9.77
C ASN A 141 -0.05 15.31 -9.06
N ALA A 142 0.20 14.07 -9.49
CA ALA A 142 -0.46 12.87 -8.99
C ALA A 142 -0.16 12.64 -7.50
N LEU A 143 -1.12 12.03 -6.80
CA LEU A 143 -0.90 11.53 -5.45
C LEU A 143 -0.36 10.10 -5.51
N PHE A 144 0.86 9.91 -5.01
CA PHE A 144 1.50 8.60 -4.90
C PHE A 144 1.19 7.95 -3.54
N ILE A 145 0.44 6.87 -3.56
CA ILE A 145 0.03 6.10 -2.39
C ILE A 145 0.83 4.80 -2.35
N ASN A 146 1.72 4.68 -1.37
CA ASN A 146 2.60 3.53 -1.23
C ASN A 146 2.10 2.54 -0.17
N PHE A 147 1.97 1.28 -0.57
CA PHE A 147 1.73 0.12 0.28
C PHE A 147 2.94 -0.83 0.35
N SER A 148 3.95 -0.66 -0.51
CA SER A 148 5.15 -1.49 -0.50
C SER A 148 5.94 -1.31 0.80
N ASN A 149 6.30 -2.44 1.41
CA ASN A 149 7.17 -2.49 2.58
C ASN A 149 8.65 -2.51 2.18
N PRO A 150 9.57 -2.12 3.08
CA PRO A 150 9.34 -1.55 4.41
C PRO A 150 8.93 -0.06 4.31
N MET A 151 7.67 0.24 4.63
CA MET A 151 7.03 1.50 4.21
C MET A 151 7.74 2.74 4.72
N ALA A 152 8.20 2.76 5.98
CA ALA A 152 8.92 3.90 6.54
C ALA A 152 10.20 4.22 5.74
N ARG A 153 10.99 3.20 5.37
CA ARG A 153 12.23 3.40 4.60
C ARG A 153 11.94 3.71 3.13
N VAL A 154 10.91 3.08 2.56
CA VAL A 154 10.45 3.36 1.20
C VAL A 154 10.00 4.81 1.08
N CYS A 155 9.07 5.28 1.92
CA CYS A 155 8.60 6.67 1.89
C CYS A 155 9.73 7.66 2.14
N LEU A 156 10.69 7.34 3.02
CA LEU A 156 11.89 8.17 3.21
C LEU A 156 12.75 8.24 1.94
N ALA A 157 12.94 7.12 1.24
CA ALA A 157 13.68 7.09 -0.01
C ALA A 157 12.97 7.91 -1.10
N ILE A 158 11.65 7.75 -1.26
CA ILE A 158 10.82 8.54 -2.18
C ILE A 158 10.99 10.03 -1.88
N LYS A 159 10.84 10.44 -0.62
CA LYS A 159 10.92 11.87 -0.25
C LYS A 159 12.32 12.47 -0.47
N ARG A 160 13.37 11.64 -0.39
CA ARG A 160 14.75 12.07 -0.69
C ARG A 160 15.03 12.12 -2.18
N SER A 161 14.48 11.20 -2.98
CA SER A 161 14.69 11.17 -4.42
C SER A 161 13.82 12.17 -5.17
N ALA A 162 12.61 12.43 -4.67
CA ALA A 162 11.58 13.27 -5.26
C ALA A 162 10.95 14.18 -4.18
N PRO A 163 11.63 15.25 -3.74
CA PRO A 163 11.19 16.08 -2.62
C PRO A 163 9.83 16.75 -2.83
N ASN A 164 9.44 16.99 -4.08
CA ASN A 164 8.20 17.69 -4.42
C ASN A 164 7.03 16.75 -4.71
N LEU A 165 7.28 15.45 -4.87
CA LEU A 165 6.22 14.48 -5.12
C LEU A 165 5.27 14.41 -3.92
N LYS A 166 3.96 14.41 -4.20
CA LYS A 166 2.93 14.17 -3.20
C LYS A 166 2.89 12.67 -2.90
N VAL A 167 3.32 12.28 -1.71
CA VAL A 167 3.40 10.87 -1.31
C VAL A 167 2.75 10.64 0.05
N ILE A 168 1.97 9.56 0.15
CA ILE A 168 1.41 9.04 1.41
C ILE A 168 1.74 7.54 1.48
N GLY A 169 2.21 7.08 2.65
CA GLY A 169 2.33 5.65 2.94
C GLY A 169 1.13 5.18 3.78
N LEU A 170 0.48 4.09 3.37
CA LEU A 170 -0.66 3.52 4.09
C LEU A 170 -0.37 2.10 4.59
N CYS A 171 -0.76 1.83 5.82
CA CYS A 171 -0.64 0.52 6.47
C CYS A 171 -1.86 0.28 7.37
N HIS A 172 -2.34 -0.96 7.40
CA HIS A 172 -3.56 -1.35 8.12
C HIS A 172 -3.34 -1.66 9.60
N GLN A 173 -2.09 -1.71 10.09
CA GLN A 173 -1.79 -2.17 11.46
C GLN A 173 -2.57 -1.42 12.54
N ILE A 174 -2.73 -0.09 12.40
CA ILE A 174 -3.48 0.69 13.38
C ILE A 174 -4.97 0.33 13.41
N GLY A 175 -5.51 -0.12 12.28
CA GLY A 175 -6.87 -0.61 12.17
C GLY A 175 -7.14 -1.85 13.02
N ALA A 176 -6.11 -2.64 13.39
CA ALA A 176 -6.27 -3.77 14.29
C ALA A 176 -6.80 -3.33 15.68
N MET A 177 -6.50 -2.09 16.11
CA MET A 177 -7.01 -1.55 17.37
C MET A 177 -8.54 -1.44 17.39
N MET A 178 -9.19 -1.31 16.22
CA MET A 178 -10.66 -1.28 16.11
C MET A 178 -11.31 -2.57 16.60
N PHE A 179 -10.58 -3.69 16.56
CA PHE A 179 -11.08 -4.98 17.00
C PHE A 179 -10.69 -5.29 18.45
N HIS A 180 -9.48 -4.90 18.88
CA HIS A 180 -8.95 -5.25 20.19
C HIS A 180 -9.42 -4.33 21.32
N LEU A 181 -9.42 -3.02 21.12
CA LEU A 181 -9.76 -2.06 22.19
C LEU A 181 -11.19 -2.23 22.72
N PRO A 182 -12.22 -2.46 21.88
CA PRO A 182 -13.57 -2.71 22.37
C PRO A 182 -13.67 -3.87 23.36
N GLN A 183 -12.90 -4.94 23.12
CA GLN A 183 -12.88 -6.13 23.98
C GLN A 183 -12.18 -5.87 25.31
N ILE A 184 -11.10 -5.10 25.30
CA ILE A 184 -10.31 -4.78 26.49
C ILE A 184 -11.05 -3.80 27.40
N LEU A 185 -11.65 -2.77 26.81
CA LEU A 185 -12.27 -1.66 27.53
C LEU A 185 -13.79 -1.84 27.74
N ASN A 186 -14.36 -2.94 27.23
CA ASN A 186 -15.79 -3.24 27.28
C ASN A 186 -16.67 -2.08 26.79
N THR A 187 -16.31 -1.50 25.64
CA THR A 187 -17.02 -0.36 25.03
C THR A 187 -16.97 -0.44 23.51
N ASN A 188 -17.76 0.38 22.81
CA ASN A 188 -17.73 0.41 21.35
C ASN A 188 -16.55 1.25 20.85
N PHE A 189 -15.92 0.85 19.73
CA PHE A 189 -14.80 1.62 19.16
C PHE A 189 -15.19 3.07 18.84
N GLY A 190 -16.43 3.31 18.41
CA GLY A 190 -16.94 4.65 18.15
C GLY A 190 -17.05 5.57 19.37
N ASN A 191 -16.89 5.05 20.59
CA ASN A 191 -16.83 5.84 21.82
C ASN A 191 -15.38 6.15 22.24
N LEU A 192 -14.38 5.72 21.47
CA LEU A 192 -12.96 5.87 21.79
C LEU A 192 -12.29 6.86 20.85
N LYS A 193 -11.53 7.79 21.43
CA LYS A 193 -10.59 8.65 20.71
C LYS A 193 -9.17 8.17 21.00
N ILE A 194 -8.62 7.40 20.08
CA ILE A 194 -7.27 6.86 20.19
C ILE A 194 -6.21 7.88 19.75
N LYS A 195 -5.06 7.88 20.43
CA LYS A 195 -3.91 8.75 20.11
C LYS A 195 -2.68 7.91 19.76
N PRO A 196 -2.60 7.33 18.56
CA PRO A 196 -1.45 6.55 18.14
C PRO A 196 -0.33 7.44 17.59
N TYR A 197 0.91 7.14 17.99
CA TYR A 197 2.10 7.85 17.52
C TYR A 197 3.24 6.87 17.23
N GLY A 198 4.13 7.25 16.31
CA GLY A 198 5.35 6.51 16.01
C GLY A 198 5.56 6.31 14.52
N LEU A 199 6.38 5.33 14.18
CA LEU A 199 6.67 4.97 12.79
C LEU A 199 5.81 3.79 12.37
N ASN A 200 5.74 3.55 11.06
CA ASN A 200 5.17 2.32 10.54
C ASN A 200 5.83 1.10 11.19
N HIS A 201 5.01 0.19 11.73
CA HIS A 201 5.45 -1.01 12.45
C HIS A 201 6.32 -0.73 13.69
N PHE A 202 6.27 0.50 14.19
CA PHE A 202 6.89 0.90 15.45
C PHE A 202 6.08 2.05 16.07
N GLY A 203 4.81 1.75 16.33
CA GLY A 203 3.84 2.68 16.91
C GLY A 203 3.50 2.33 18.36
N PHE A 204 3.09 3.35 19.10
CA PHE A 204 2.62 3.29 20.47
C PHE A 204 1.27 3.96 20.57
N LEU A 205 0.41 3.42 21.43
CA LEU A 205 -0.83 4.08 21.84
C LEU A 205 -0.50 4.96 23.04
N MET A 206 -0.50 6.27 22.84
CA MET A 206 -0.08 7.23 23.88
C MET A 206 -1.23 7.70 24.77
N GLY A 207 -2.47 7.35 24.42
CA GLY A 207 -3.66 7.67 25.20
C GLY A 207 -4.93 7.21 24.49
N ILE A 208 -6.00 7.05 25.29
CA ILE A 208 -7.33 6.65 24.84
C ILE A 208 -8.34 7.48 25.62
N ASP A 209 -8.96 8.47 24.98
CA ASP A 209 -10.03 9.21 25.64
C ASP A 209 -11.37 8.52 25.37
N GLU A 210 -12.19 8.35 26.40
CA GLU A 210 -13.62 8.10 26.22
C GLU A 210 -14.30 9.38 25.71
N ILE A 211 -14.98 9.30 24.57
CA ILE A 211 -15.57 10.48 23.93
C ILE A 211 -16.72 11.07 24.77
N SER A 212 -17.53 10.22 25.41
CA SER A 212 -18.69 10.65 26.17
C SER A 212 -18.34 11.40 27.46
N SER A 213 -17.31 10.94 28.18
CA SER A 213 -16.92 11.48 29.49
C SER A 213 -15.67 12.36 29.46
N GLY A 214 -14.84 12.24 28.42
CA GLY A 214 -13.54 12.90 28.31
C GLY A 214 -12.46 12.30 29.21
N ILE A 215 -12.73 11.15 29.85
CA ILE A 215 -11.77 10.44 30.72
C ILE A 215 -10.71 9.76 29.86
N ASP A 216 -9.44 9.84 30.28
CA ASP A 216 -8.33 9.04 29.73
C ASP A 216 -8.34 7.64 30.37
N LEU A 217 -8.50 6.60 29.55
CA LEU A 217 -8.72 5.20 29.93
C LEU A 217 -7.42 4.39 30.06
#